data_AF-A0A511R7D8-F1
#
_entry.id   AF-A0A511R7D8-F1
#
_cell.length_a   1.000
_cell.length_b   1.000
_cell.length_c   1.000
_cell.angle_alpha   90.00
_cell.angle_beta   90.00
_cell.angle_gamma   90.00
#
_symmetry.space_group_name_H-M   'P 1'
#
loop_
_entity.id
_entity.type
_entity.pdbx_description
1 polymer ?
#
loop_
_entity_poly.entity_id
_entity_poly.type
_entity_poly.pdbx_seq_one_letter_code
_entity_poly.pdbx_strand_id
1 'polypeptide(L)'
;MLRLAICTGCHAREGEKYFASRLELLQSRLGVGYFGGVGKSLEVEFVSCLSHCEQGFAVAVEDEVLVLQSAEDFAAFLERVERVASVG
;
A
#
# COMPACT_ATOMS: atom_id res chain seq x y z
N MET A 1 -12.64 7.22 7.98
CA MET A 1 -11.94 5.96 7.65
C MET A 1 -11.17 6.22 6.38
N LEU A 2 -9.85 6.07 6.42
CA LEU A 2 -8.95 6.42 5.33
C LEU A 2 -8.85 5.24 4.35
N ARG A 3 -8.84 5.49 3.04
CA ARG A 3 -8.73 4.47 1.99
C ARG A 3 -7.34 4.44 1.39
N LEU A 4 -6.78 3.24 1.27
CA LEU A 4 -5.51 2.93 0.65
C LEU A 4 -5.73 1.94 -0.50
N ALA A 5 -5.46 2.37 -1.73
CA ALA A 5 -5.41 1.46 -2.87
C ALA A 5 -3.96 1.06 -3.19
N ILE A 6 -3.73 -0.22 -3.44
CA ILE A 6 -2.42 -0.80 -3.74
C ILE A 6 -2.43 -1.39 -5.16
N CYS A 7 -1.49 -0.95 -5.98
CA CYS A 7 -1.41 -1.34 -7.38
C CYS A 7 -0.77 -2.72 -7.58
N THR A 8 -1.58 -3.72 -7.90
CA THR A 8 -1.13 -5.09 -8.23
C THR A 8 -0.41 -5.17 -9.59
N GLY A 9 -0.61 -4.21 -10.48
CA GLY A 9 0.20 -4.07 -11.70
C GLY A 9 1.68 -3.74 -11.41
N CYS A 10 1.96 -3.04 -10.31
CA CYS A 10 3.35 -2.79 -9.89
C CYS A 10 4.01 -4.08 -9.39
N HIS A 11 3.24 -4.93 -8.69
CA HIS A 11 3.68 -6.27 -8.28
C HIS A 11 4.09 -7.14 -9.48
N ALA A 12 3.27 -7.20 -10.53
CA ALA A 12 3.59 -7.99 -11.72
C ALA A 12 4.93 -7.59 -12.38
N ARG A 13 5.39 -6.36 -12.16
CA ARG A 13 6.65 -5.84 -12.70
C ARG A 13 7.85 -6.01 -11.76
N GLU A 14 7.69 -5.72 -10.47
CA GLU A 14 8.79 -5.82 -9.48
C GLU A 14 9.13 -7.27 -9.13
N GLY A 15 8.17 -8.19 -9.26
CA GLY A 15 8.34 -9.61 -8.94
C GLY A 15 7.93 -9.97 -7.51
N GLU A 16 7.64 -11.26 -7.33
CA GLU A 16 6.92 -11.80 -6.16
C GLU A 16 7.61 -11.54 -4.81
N LYS A 17 8.95 -11.55 -4.77
CA LYS A 17 9.71 -11.32 -3.54
C LYS A 17 9.53 -9.92 -2.96
N TYR A 18 9.48 -8.90 -3.81
CA TYR A 18 9.32 -7.52 -3.37
C TYR A 18 7.90 -7.24 -2.87
N PHE A 19 6.92 -7.90 -3.48
CA PHE A 19 5.53 -7.78 -3.05
C PHE A 19 5.25 -8.51 -1.74
N ALA A 20 5.85 -9.70 -1.54
CA ALA A 20 5.71 -10.46 -0.30
C ALA A 20 6.13 -9.64 0.93
N SER A 21 7.28 -8.94 0.87
CA SER A 21 7.72 -8.08 1.98
C SER A 21 6.77 -6.91 2.27
N ARG A 22 6.13 -6.33 1.24
CA ARG A 22 5.11 -5.29 1.42
C ARG A 22 3.85 -5.86 2.07
N LEU A 23 3.45 -7.07 1.69
CA LEU A 23 2.30 -7.77 2.28
C LEU A 23 2.54 -8.12 3.75
N GLU A 24 3.73 -8.60 4.10
CA GLU A 24 4.13 -8.86 5.49
C GLU A 24 4.06 -7.58 6.35
N LEU A 25 4.43 -6.43 5.79
CA LEU A 25 4.29 -5.14 6.46
C LEU A 25 2.82 -4.75 6.68
N LEU A 26 1.96 -4.92 5.67
CA LEU A 26 0.51 -4.67 5.80
C LEU A 26 -0.12 -5.58 6.87
N GLN A 27 0.23 -6.86 6.86
CA GLN A 27 -0.31 -7.82 7.80
C GLN A 27 0.18 -7.55 9.23
N SER A 28 1.48 -7.31 9.43
CA SER A 28 2.06 -7.07 10.75
C SER A 28 1.62 -5.74 11.37
N ARG A 29 1.47 -4.69 10.55
CA ARG A 29 1.13 -3.35 11.07
C ARG A 29 -0.37 -3.08 11.12
N LEU A 30 -1.11 -3.48 10.09
CA LEU A 30 -2.53 -3.16 9.94
C LEU A 30 -3.45 -4.37 10.17
N GLY A 31 -2.91 -5.59 10.12
CA GLY A 31 -3.73 -6.80 10.15
C GLY A 31 -4.41 -7.12 8.82
N VAL A 32 -3.95 -6.49 7.71
CA VAL A 32 -4.56 -6.65 6.39
C VAL A 32 -3.74 -7.59 5.51
N GLY A 33 -4.38 -8.62 4.95
CA GLY A 33 -3.78 -9.62 4.07
C GLY A 33 -4.05 -9.37 2.57
N TYR A 34 -3.77 -10.37 1.74
CA TYR A 34 -3.71 -10.27 0.26
C TYR A 34 -5.06 -9.95 -0.42
N PHE A 35 -6.17 -10.02 0.31
CA PHE A 35 -7.52 -9.72 -0.20
C PHE A 35 -7.99 -8.31 0.14
N GLY A 36 -7.14 -7.51 0.78
CA GLY A 36 -7.51 -6.22 1.31
C GLY A 36 -8.35 -6.36 2.57
N GLY A 37 -9.06 -5.28 2.93
CA GLY A 37 -9.94 -5.22 4.08
C GLY A 37 -9.64 -4.05 5.00
N VAL A 38 -10.35 -4.01 6.12
CA VAL A 38 -10.26 -2.91 7.09
C VAL A 38 -9.36 -3.32 8.25
N GLY A 39 -8.32 -2.52 8.51
CA GLY A 39 -7.38 -2.71 9.61
C GLY A 39 -6.96 -1.38 10.22
N LYS A 40 -7.00 -1.25 11.55
CA LYS A 40 -6.61 -0.02 12.30
C LYS A 40 -7.08 1.29 11.66
N SER A 41 -8.38 1.39 11.36
CA SER A 41 -9.01 2.59 10.74
C SER A 41 -8.61 2.90 9.28
N LEU A 42 -7.91 1.97 8.62
CA LEU A 42 -7.55 2.01 7.22
C LEU A 42 -8.29 0.92 6.43
N GLU A 43 -8.92 1.29 5.32
CA GLU A 43 -9.45 0.35 4.33
C GLU A 43 -8.42 0.15 3.23
N VAL A 44 -7.94 -1.07 3.05
CA VAL A 44 -6.97 -1.41 2.01
C VAL A 44 -7.66 -2.15 0.88
N GLU A 45 -7.48 -1.67 -0.34
CA GLU A 45 -7.98 -2.28 -1.57
C GLU A 45 -6.81 -2.61 -2.50
N PHE A 46 -6.88 -3.76 -3.16
CA PHE A 46 -5.94 -4.13 -4.22
C PHE A 46 -6.56 -3.86 -5.58
N VAL A 47 -5.98 -2.94 -6.33
CA VAL A 47 -6.47 -2.53 -7.66
C VAL A 47 -5.51 -2.99 -8.76
N SER A 48 -6.01 -3.09 -9.99
CA SER A 48 -5.22 -3.61 -11.11
C SER A 48 -4.08 -2.66 -11.52
N CYS A 49 -4.35 -1.35 -11.62
CA CYS A 49 -3.35 -0.35 -12.00
C CYS A 49 -3.71 1.03 -11.44
N LEU A 50 -2.72 1.76 -10.91
CA LEU A 50 -2.83 3.17 -10.50
C LEU A 50 -2.05 4.12 -11.43
N SER A 51 -1.74 3.67 -12.64
CA SER A 51 -0.75 4.31 -13.53
C SER A 51 0.65 4.34 -12.89
N HIS A 52 1.66 4.87 -13.60
CA HIS A 52 3.01 5.09 -13.08
C HIS A 52 3.81 3.85 -12.63
N CYS A 53 3.36 2.63 -12.95
CA CYS A 53 4.10 1.39 -12.64
C CYS A 53 5.53 1.37 -13.22
N GLU A 54 5.80 2.21 -14.23
CA GLU A 54 7.12 2.37 -14.83
C GLU A 54 8.10 3.14 -13.93
N GLN A 55 7.57 3.99 -13.05
CA GLN A 55 8.32 4.92 -12.22
C GLN A 55 8.58 4.37 -10.82
N GLY A 56 7.88 3.33 -10.39
CA GLY A 56 8.02 2.71 -9.07
C GLY A 56 6.72 2.02 -8.65
N PHE A 57 6.55 1.82 -7.34
CA PHE A 57 5.37 1.18 -6.79
C PHE A 57 4.29 2.21 -6.44
N ALA A 58 3.20 2.18 -7.19
CA ALA A 58 2.09 3.09 -7.02
C ALA A 58 1.14 2.63 -5.90
N VAL A 59 0.80 3.57 -5.03
CA VAL A 59 -0.28 3.48 -4.03
C VAL A 59 -1.15 4.71 -4.14
N ALA A 60 -2.40 4.65 -3.70
CA ALA A 60 -3.25 5.83 -3.61
C ALA A 60 -3.88 5.95 -2.23
N VAL A 61 -3.90 7.16 -1.69
CA VAL A 61 -4.59 7.50 -0.44
C VAL A 61 -5.67 8.51 -0.77
N GLU A 62 -6.94 8.20 -0.48
CA GLU A 62 -8.07 9.09 -0.82
C GLU A 62 -7.99 9.62 -2.27
N ASP A 63 -7.76 8.70 -3.22
CA ASP A 63 -7.61 8.97 -4.66
C ASP A 63 -6.34 9.74 -5.09
N GLU A 64 -5.46 10.15 -4.17
CA GLU A 64 -4.16 10.74 -4.50
C GLU A 64 -3.09 9.67 -4.70
N VAL A 65 -2.55 9.58 -5.92
CA VAL A 65 -1.51 8.60 -6.29
C VAL A 65 -0.12 9.05 -5.84
N LEU A 66 0.60 8.16 -5.17
CA LEU A 66 1.99 8.30 -4.74
C LEU A 66 2.83 7.17 -5.34
N VAL A 67 4.04 7.50 -5.78
CA VAL A 67 4.99 6.52 -6.35
C VAL A 67 6.14 6.32 -5.36
N LEU A 68 6.29 5.09 -4.89
CA LEU A 68 7.30 4.68 -3.91
C LEU A 68 8.46 3.99 -4.63
N GLN A 69 9.68 4.46 -4.42
CA GLN A 69 10.88 4.00 -5.15
C GLN A 69 11.55 2.80 -4.48
N SER A 70 11.33 2.63 -3.18
CA SER A 70 11.99 1.61 -2.38
C SER A 70 11.03 0.93 -1.38
N ALA A 71 11.50 -0.19 -0.79
CA ALA A 71 10.80 -0.83 0.31
C ALA A 71 10.78 0.04 1.59
N GLU A 72 11.82 0.86 1.79
CA GLU A 72 11.90 1.81 2.90
C GLU A 72 10.86 2.91 2.77
N ASP A 73 10.62 3.40 1.54
CA ASP A 73 9.57 4.38 1.25
C ASP A 73 8.19 3.82 1.62
N PHE A 74 7.94 2.55 1.34
CA PHE A 74 6.68 1.88 1.67
C PHE A 74 6.48 1.75 3.19
N ALA A 75 7.52 1.39 3.94
CA ALA A 75 7.45 1.31 5.40
C ALA A 75 7.22 2.68 6.05
N ALA A 76 7.90 3.72 5.56
CA ALA A 76 7.74 5.10 6.02
C ALA A 76 6.35 5.66 5.66
N PHE A 77 5.85 5.33 4.47
CA PHE A 77 4.51 5.66 4.02
C PHE A 77 3.45 5.04 4.94
N LEU A 78 3.53 3.73 5.21
CA LEU A 78 2.57 3.05 6.09
C LEU A 78 2.54 3.66 7.50
N GLU A 79 3.70 4.00 8.08
CA GLU A 79 3.74 4.67 9.39
C GLU A 79 2.99 6.01 9.39
N ARG A 80 3.14 6.80 8.32
CA ARG A 80 2.44 8.09 8.18
C ARG A 80 0.94 7.89 8.05
N VAL A 81 0.52 6.96 7.20
CA VAL A 81 -0.89 6.61 6.97
C VAL A 81 -1.54 6.13 8.26
N GLU A 82 -0.89 5.25 9.02
CA GLU A 82 -1.35 4.78 10.33
C GLU A 82 -1.55 5.93 11.32
N ARG A 83 -0.58 6.86 11.38
CA ARG A 83 -0.66 8.02 12.27
C ARG A 83 -1.84 8.92 11.92
N VAL A 84 -2.08 9.16 10.63
CA VAL A 84 -3.22 9.98 10.16
C VAL A 84 -4.54 9.27 10.44
N ALA A 85 -4.64 7.98 10.13
CA ALA A 85 -5.84 7.18 10.35
C ALA A 85 -6.22 7.02 11.83
N SER A 86 -5.25 7.15 12.75
CA SER A 86 -5.47 7.06 14.20
C SER A 86 -6.00 8.35 14.84
N VAL A 87 -5.93 9.49 14.13
CA VAL A 87 -6.34 10.81 14.63
C VAL A 87 -7.73 11.21 14.10
N GLY A 88 -8.19 10.58 13.02
CA GLY A 88 -9.48 10.84 12.37
C GLY A 88 -10.60 9.87 12.74
#